data_AF-A0A847ETV7-F1
#
_entry.id   AF-A0A847ETV7-F1
#
_cell.length_a   1.000
_cell.length_b   1.000
_cell.length_c   1.000
_cell.angle_alpha   90.00
_cell.angle_beta   90.00
_cell.angle_gamma   90.00
#
_symmetry.space_group_name_H-M   'P 1'
#
loop_
_entity.id
_entity.type
_entity.pdbx_description
1 polymer ?
#
loop_
_entity_poly.entity_id
_entity_poly.type
_entity_poly.pdbx_seq_one_letter_code
_entity_poly.pdbx_strand_id
1 'polypeptide(L)'
;MEKKEYIKIIEEYINYFSGNIPIEEYKNIGNKEEKNEGIVNEIFKELPIKCKEYIKGDIDVKEIKEYASILLYSKYNPDILRNALSDRVFDFLMLLDEFLFFKGKK
;
A
#
# COMPACT_ATOMS: atom_id res chain seq x y z
N MET A 1 13.89 12.26 -10.51
CA MET A 1 12.68 11.53 -10.93
C MET A 1 11.55 12.53 -11.01
N GLU A 2 10.91 12.66 -12.16
CA GLU A 2 9.82 13.61 -12.41
C GLU A 2 8.50 13.10 -11.80
N LYS A 3 7.56 13.99 -11.46
CA LYS A 3 6.24 13.60 -10.90
C LYS A 3 5.51 12.55 -11.76
N LYS A 4 5.67 12.61 -13.08
CA LYS A 4 5.08 11.66 -14.03
C LYS A 4 5.64 10.25 -13.86
N GLU A 5 6.92 10.11 -13.53
CA GLU A 5 7.56 8.81 -13.29
C GLU A 5 7.03 8.19 -12.01
N TYR A 6 6.86 8.97 -10.94
CA TYR A 6 6.23 8.50 -9.69
C TYR A 6 4.78 8.04 -9.91
N ILE A 7 3.98 8.81 -10.66
CA ILE A 7 2.61 8.41 -11.00
C ILE A 7 2.61 7.04 -11.69
N LYS A 8 3.49 6.85 -12.68
CA LYS A 8 3.60 5.59 -13.42
C LYS A 8 3.97 4.43 -12.51
N ILE A 9 4.95 4.63 -11.64
CA ILE A 9 5.38 3.62 -10.64
C ILE A 9 4.22 3.25 -9.72
N ILE A 10 3.49 4.25 -9.20
CA ILE A 10 2.33 4.02 -8.33
C ILE A 10 1.25 3.23 -9.07
N GLU A 11 0.93 3.60 -10.31
CA GLU A 11 -0.07 2.90 -11.13
C GLU A 11 0.38 1.47 -11.49
N GLU A 12 1.67 1.24 -11.71
CA GLU A 12 2.24 -0.11 -11.89
C GLU A 12 2.07 -0.97 -10.63
N TYR A 13 2.36 -0.40 -9.45
CA TYR A 13 2.14 -1.10 -8.19
C TYR A 13 0.67 -1.35 -7.90
N ILE A 14 -0.23 -0.39 -8.17
CA ILE A 14 -1.68 -0.59 -8.06
C ILE A 14 -2.12 -1.77 -8.93
N ASN A 15 -1.67 -1.83 -10.18
CA ASN A 15 -1.98 -2.95 -11.07
C ASN A 15 -1.42 -4.27 -10.53
N TYR A 16 -0.17 -4.28 -10.07
CA TYR A 16 0.45 -5.46 -9.47
C TYR A 16 -0.35 -5.97 -8.26
N PHE A 17 -0.61 -5.11 -7.26
CA PHE A 17 -1.31 -5.44 -6.03
C PHE A 17 -2.81 -5.71 -6.21
N SER A 18 -3.41 -5.27 -7.33
CA SER A 18 -4.75 -5.70 -7.73
C SER A 18 -4.81 -7.17 -8.18
N GLY A 19 -3.66 -7.79 -8.46
CA GLY A 19 -3.57 -9.19 -8.85
C GLY A 19 -3.81 -10.17 -7.69
N ASN A 20 -3.71 -11.47 -8.01
CA ASN A 20 -3.72 -12.54 -7.02
C ASN A 20 -2.29 -12.84 -6.58
N ILE A 21 -1.75 -11.99 -5.72
CA ILE A 21 -0.41 -12.16 -5.15
C ILE A 21 -0.52 -13.07 -3.91
N PRO A 22 0.43 -14.00 -3.69
CA PRO A 22 0.47 -14.79 -2.47
C PRO A 22 0.78 -13.94 -1.21
N ILE A 23 0.28 -14.35 -0.05
CA ILE A 23 0.48 -13.60 1.22
C ILE A 23 1.96 -13.52 1.63
N GLU A 24 2.78 -14.44 1.17
CA GLU A 24 4.22 -14.48 1.39
C GLU A 24 4.92 -13.22 0.86
N GLU A 25 4.43 -12.64 -0.23
CA GLU A 25 4.97 -11.38 -0.77
C GLU A 25 4.65 -10.16 0.11
N TYR A 26 3.70 -10.30 1.04
CA TYR A 26 3.38 -9.26 2.02
C TYR A 26 4.21 -9.37 3.29
N LYS A 27 4.78 -10.54 3.59
CA LYS A 27 5.47 -10.79 4.86
C LYS A 27 6.91 -10.31 4.79
N ASN A 28 7.38 -9.72 5.88
CA ASN A 28 8.82 -9.57 6.09
C ASN A 28 9.45 -10.93 6.41
N ILE A 29 10.26 -11.47 5.49
CA ILE A 29 10.90 -12.80 5.61
C ILE A 29 11.89 -12.84 6.79
N GLY A 30 12.42 -11.69 7.21
CA GLY A 30 13.43 -11.57 8.25
C GLY A 30 12.89 -11.72 9.68
N ASN A 31 11.58 -11.58 9.91
CA ASN A 31 11.03 -11.45 11.26
C ASN A 31 9.98 -12.54 11.56
N LYS A 32 10.33 -13.50 12.41
CA LYS A 32 9.49 -14.65 12.81
C LYS A 32 8.53 -14.31 13.97
N GLU A 33 8.08 -13.07 14.09
CA GLU A 33 7.14 -12.73 15.15
C GLU A 33 5.70 -12.99 14.71
N GLU A 34 5.06 -14.00 15.31
CA GLU A 34 3.61 -14.25 15.20
C GLU A 34 2.77 -12.99 15.48
N LYS A 35 3.31 -12.05 16.27
CA LYS A 35 2.68 -10.77 16.62
C LYS A 35 2.32 -9.91 15.42
N ASN A 36 3.01 -10.07 14.29
CA ASN A 36 2.79 -9.27 13.09
C ASN A 36 1.83 -9.92 12.09
N GLU A 37 1.42 -11.18 12.30
CA GLU A 37 0.52 -11.88 11.37
C GLU A 37 -0.82 -11.17 11.22
N GLY A 38 -1.35 -10.58 12.30
CA GLY A 38 -2.60 -9.83 12.25
C GLY A 38 -2.55 -8.67 11.25
N ILE A 39 -1.44 -7.92 11.25
CA ILE A 39 -1.22 -6.76 10.39
C ILE A 39 -1.08 -7.20 8.93
N VAL A 40 -0.26 -8.23 8.69
CA VAL A 40 -0.07 -8.78 7.34
C VAL A 40 -1.39 -9.28 6.77
N ASN A 41 -2.16 -10.06 7.54
CA ASN A 41 -3.44 -10.61 7.09
C ASN A 41 -4.47 -9.53 6.79
N GLU A 42 -4.49 -8.46 7.58
CA GLU A 42 -5.37 -7.31 7.33
C GLU A 42 -5.02 -6.62 6.02
N ILE A 43 -3.76 -6.23 5.84
CA ILE A 43 -3.30 -5.52 4.65
C ILE A 43 -3.44 -6.40 3.40
N PHE A 44 -3.17 -7.71 3.53
CA PHE A 44 -3.39 -8.68 2.47
C PHE A 44 -4.85 -8.77 2.02
N LYS A 45 -5.81 -8.60 2.94
CA LYS A 45 -7.24 -8.60 2.60
C LYS A 45 -7.69 -7.28 1.99
N GLU A 46 -7.21 -6.16 2.50
CA GLU A 46 -7.73 -4.83 2.15
C GLU A 46 -7.03 -4.22 0.92
N LEU A 47 -5.69 -4.31 0.82
CA LEU A 47 -4.92 -3.63 -0.22
C LEU A 47 -5.30 -4.05 -1.65
N PRO A 48 -5.46 -5.36 -1.97
CA PRO A 48 -5.88 -5.76 -3.31
C PRO A 48 -7.28 -5.26 -3.68
N ILE A 49 -8.18 -5.20 -2.70
CA ILE A 49 -9.54 -4.70 -2.91
C ILE A 49 -9.48 -3.21 -3.25
N LYS A 50 -8.75 -2.41 -2.45
CA LYS A 50 -8.59 -0.97 -2.71
C LYS A 50 -7.95 -0.69 -4.07
N CYS A 51 -6.93 -1.47 -4.45
CA CYS A 51 -6.33 -1.35 -5.78
C CYS A 51 -7.33 -1.66 -6.90
N LYS A 52 -8.16 -2.70 -6.75
CA LYS A 52 -9.22 -3.05 -7.72
C LYS A 52 -10.30 -1.98 -7.80
N GLU A 53 -10.75 -1.46 -6.67
CA GLU A 53 -11.74 -0.38 -6.60
C GLU A 53 -11.23 0.87 -7.33
N TYR A 54 -9.96 1.24 -7.12
CA TYR A 54 -9.37 2.38 -7.82
C TYR A 54 -9.27 2.16 -9.33
N ILE A 55 -8.82 0.98 -9.78
CA ILE A 55 -8.75 0.64 -11.21
C ILE A 55 -10.12 0.72 -11.90
N LYS A 56 -11.18 0.30 -11.20
CA LYS A 56 -12.56 0.38 -11.69
C LYS A 56 -13.13 1.80 -11.69
N GLY A 57 -12.51 2.72 -10.96
CA GLY A 57 -13.01 4.07 -10.73
C GLY A 57 -14.08 4.15 -9.63
N ASP A 58 -14.18 3.11 -8.79
CA ASP A 58 -15.11 3.06 -7.65
C ASP A 58 -14.63 3.96 -6.49
N ILE A 59 -13.32 4.14 -6.37
CA ILE A 59 -12.69 5.10 -5.45
C ILE A 59 -11.70 5.99 -6.21
N ASP A 60 -11.51 7.21 -5.74
CA ASP A 60 -10.61 8.18 -6.34
C ASP A 60 -9.19 8.18 -5.71
N VAL A 61 -8.33 9.06 -6.23
CA VAL A 61 -6.94 9.23 -5.76
C VAL A 61 -6.89 9.66 -4.29
N LYS A 62 -7.86 10.46 -3.83
CA LYS A 62 -7.90 10.94 -2.46
C LYS A 62 -8.26 9.80 -1.51
N GLU A 63 -9.22 8.96 -1.89
CA GLU A 63 -9.68 7.82 -1.09
C GLU A 63 -8.60 6.73 -0.96
N ILE A 64 -7.93 6.34 -2.05
CA ILE A 64 -6.84 5.34 -1.96
C ILE A 64 -5.62 5.87 -1.20
N LYS A 65 -5.33 7.17 -1.31
CA LYS A 65 -4.30 7.85 -0.51
C LYS A 65 -4.67 7.82 0.97
N GLU A 66 -5.91 8.16 1.30
CA GLU A 66 -6.40 8.24 2.69
C GLU A 66 -6.37 6.86 3.37
N TYR A 67 -6.70 5.80 2.64
CA TYR A 67 -6.48 4.43 3.09
C TYR A 67 -5.03 4.19 3.55
N ALA A 68 -4.05 4.55 2.71
CA ALA A 68 -2.64 4.40 3.06
C ALA A 68 -2.24 5.26 4.27
N SER A 69 -2.70 6.52 4.33
CA SER A 69 -2.45 7.41 5.48
C SER A 69 -3.01 6.86 6.79
N ILE A 70 -4.21 6.28 6.76
CA ILE A 70 -4.85 5.70 7.94
C ILE A 70 -4.03 4.53 8.46
N LEU A 71 -3.57 3.65 7.57
CA LEU A 71 -2.69 2.54 7.96
C LEU A 71 -1.39 3.05 8.58
N LEU A 72 -0.72 4.00 7.91
CA LEU A 72 0.60 4.49 8.29
C LEU A 72 0.63 5.33 9.57
N TYR A 73 -0.40 6.15 9.83
CA TYR A 73 -0.32 7.18 10.88
C TYR A 73 -1.44 7.12 11.92
N SER A 74 -2.57 6.47 11.61
CA SER A 74 -3.72 6.40 12.52
C SER A 74 -3.84 5.04 13.20
N LYS A 75 -3.67 3.96 12.44
CA LYS A 75 -3.92 2.60 12.91
C LYS A 75 -2.66 1.92 13.43
N TYR A 76 -1.54 2.10 12.74
CA TYR A 76 -0.26 1.51 13.10
C TYR A 76 0.84 2.56 13.19
N ASN A 77 1.93 2.21 13.88
CA ASN A 77 3.18 2.95 13.79
C ASN A 77 3.92 2.47 12.52
N PRO A 78 4.49 3.38 11.68
CA PRO A 78 5.26 3.01 10.50
C PRO A 78 6.38 1.99 10.76
N ASP A 79 7.04 2.06 11.92
CA ASP A 79 8.09 1.11 12.31
C ASP A 79 7.52 -0.32 12.49
N ILE A 80 6.30 -0.43 13.00
CA ILE A 80 5.61 -1.72 13.13
C ILE A 80 5.27 -2.26 11.74
N LEU A 81 4.75 -1.42 10.85
CA LEU A 81 4.44 -1.81 9.48
C LEU A 81 5.69 -2.25 8.72
N ARG A 82 6.80 -1.53 8.86
CA ARG A 82 8.08 -1.87 8.25
C ARG A 82 8.63 -3.21 8.74
N ASN A 83 8.42 -3.53 10.01
CA ASN A 83 8.82 -4.81 10.59
C ASN A 83 7.89 -5.96 10.23
N ALA A 84 6.61 -5.68 9.94
CA ALA A 84 5.61 -6.68 9.59
C ALA A 84 5.62 -7.01 8.09
N LEU A 85 5.74 -5.98 7.25
CA LEU A 85 5.54 -6.06 5.81
C LEU A 85 6.86 -6.24 5.06
N SER A 86 6.79 -6.81 3.86
CA SER A 86 7.90 -6.75 2.93
C SER A 86 8.18 -5.30 2.54
N ASP A 87 9.46 -5.00 2.23
CA ASP A 87 9.87 -3.65 1.80
C ASP A 87 9.01 -3.15 0.64
N ARG A 88 8.66 -4.03 -0.30
CA ARG A 88 7.81 -3.69 -1.45
C ARG A 88 6.43 -3.20 -1.02
N VAL A 89 5.77 -3.87 -0.07
CA VAL A 89 4.43 -3.45 0.39
C VAL A 89 4.54 -2.17 1.20
N PHE A 90 5.52 -2.06 2.09
CA PHE A 90 5.73 -0.85 2.88
C PHE A 90 6.01 0.37 2.01
N ASP A 91 6.95 0.26 1.06
CA ASP A 91 7.30 1.33 0.13
C ASP A 91 6.10 1.72 -0.74
N PHE A 92 5.27 0.76 -1.15
CA PHE A 92 4.06 1.06 -1.89
C PHE A 92 3.04 1.86 -1.06
N LEU A 93 2.84 1.53 0.22
CA LEU A 93 1.97 2.31 1.10
C LEU A 93 2.48 3.75 1.26
N MET A 94 3.80 3.94 1.39
CA MET A 94 4.40 5.27 1.43
C MET A 94 4.16 6.04 0.13
N LEU A 95 4.33 5.40 -1.02
CA LEU A 95 4.07 6.01 -2.32
C LEU A 95 2.58 6.35 -2.52
N LEU A 96 1.66 5.51 -2.03
CA LEU A 96 0.22 5.78 -2.06
C LEU A 96 -0.16 7.00 -1.23
N ASP A 97 0.45 7.18 -0.05
CA ASP A 97 0.24 8.36 0.80
C ASP A 97 0.61 9.67 0.09
N GLU A 98 1.63 9.61 -0.78
CA GLU A 98 2.09 10.75 -1.58
C GLU A 98 1.37 10.89 -2.94
N PHE A 99 0.47 9.97 -3.29
CA PHE A 99 -0.08 9.87 -4.65
C PHE A 99 -0.82 11.14 -5.09
N LEU A 100 -1.61 11.73 -4.19
CA LEU A 100 -2.35 12.95 -4.45
C LEU A 100 -1.42 14.12 -4.81
N PHE A 101 -0.29 14.24 -4.11
CA PHE A 101 0.73 15.26 -4.36
C PHE A 101 1.37 15.11 -5.75
N PHE A 102 1.61 13.87 -6.18
CA PHE A 102 2.18 13.59 -7.51
C PHE A 102 1.18 13.88 -8.63
N LYS A 103 -0.09 13.51 -8.45
CA LYS A 103 -1.18 13.83 -9.41
C LYS A 103 -1.50 15.32 -9.50
N GLY A 104 -0.94 16.16 -8.62
CA GLY A 104 -1.11 17.62 -8.65
C GLY A 104 -2.54 18.06 -8.31
N LYS A 105 -3.32 17.20 -7.67
CA LYS A 105 -4.66 17.51 -7.18
C LYS A 105 -4.50 18.08 -5.75
N LYS A 106 -4.95 19.32 -5.54
CA LYS A 106 -5.05 19.94 -4.20
C LYS A 106 -6.48 19.78 -3.70
#